data_AF-A0A1W9URI2-F1
#
_entry.id   AF-A0A1W9URI2-F1
#
_cell.length_a   1.000
_cell.length_b   1.000
_cell.length_c   1.000
_cell.angle_alpha   90.00
_cell.angle_beta   90.00
_cell.angle_gamma   90.00
#
_symmetry.space_group_name_H-M   'P 1'
#
loop_
_entity.id
_entity.type
_entity.pdbx_description
1 polymer ?
#
loop_
_entity_poly.entity_id
_entity_poly.type
_entity_poly.pdbx_seq_one_letter_code
_entity_poly.pdbx_strand_id
1 'polypeptide(L)'
;MHIGEPRRDCHRKCQIVRAVGLVSKSEGQGLACCERSRPNIDFHGTVRFGLARDNKRRVDVEHEEGWGPRKAGRGLTEYVIRTRQSLRPSDVKLAYKTIAQDYIGKIPKSWMGVPMMAGNKVLGVVVLRNDEYENVYDKDDEDVLQTIASQSAIALQNARLVQQLEQRVQELDTLRELAEELSESTLLDVA
;
A
#
# COMPACT_ATOMS: atom_id res chain seq x y z
N MET A 1 -12.12 35.85 8.63
CA MET A 1 -12.08 35.03 7.40
C MET A 1 -10.62 34.79 7.04
N HIS A 2 -10.06 33.64 7.40
CA HIS A 2 -8.80 33.18 6.85
C HIS A 2 -9.03 31.79 6.29
N ILE A 3 -9.14 31.73 4.97
CA ILE A 3 -9.20 30.50 4.19
C ILE A 3 -7.74 30.01 4.14
N GLY A 4 -7.39 29.01 4.95
CA GLY A 4 -6.07 28.43 4.96
C GLY A 4 -5.80 27.74 3.62
N GLU A 5 -4.79 28.22 2.91
CA GLU A 5 -4.34 27.66 1.64
C GLU A 5 -3.98 26.16 1.77
N PRO A 6 -4.27 25.32 0.76
CA PRO A 6 -3.83 23.94 0.75
C PRO A 6 -2.29 23.92 0.67
N ARG A 7 -1.67 23.15 1.58
CA ARG A 7 -0.20 23.02 1.75
C ARG A 7 0.47 22.70 0.40
N ARG A 8 1.02 23.73 -0.25
CA ARG A 8 1.70 23.70 -1.55
C ARG A 8 3.04 22.93 -1.54
N ASP A 9 3.47 22.47 -0.37
CA ASP A 9 4.83 21.97 -0.17
C ASP A 9 5.02 20.49 -0.58
N CYS A 10 3.96 19.69 -0.56
CA CYS A 10 4.01 18.29 -0.99
C CYS A 10 4.07 18.16 -2.53
N HIS A 11 3.61 19.16 -3.27
CA HIS A 11 3.52 19.14 -4.74
C HIS A 11 4.83 19.45 -5.47
N ARG A 12 5.78 20.19 -4.86
CA ARG A 12 6.98 20.67 -5.57
C ARG A 12 8.10 19.63 -5.71
N LYS A 13 8.17 18.63 -4.85
CA LYS A 13 9.34 17.73 -4.75
C LYS A 13 9.14 16.33 -5.33
N CYS A 14 7.95 15.99 -5.83
CA CYS A 14 7.65 14.68 -6.42
C CYS A 14 7.93 14.65 -7.94
N GLN A 15 8.99 15.35 -8.38
CA GLN A 15 9.39 15.46 -9.78
C GLN A 15 10.57 14.53 -10.04
N ILE A 16 10.42 13.67 -11.05
CA ILE A 16 11.42 12.75 -11.61
C ILE A 16 11.52 11.45 -10.82
N VAL A 17 10.71 10.45 -11.18
CA VAL A 17 10.90 9.09 -10.67
C VAL A 17 10.50 8.03 -11.71
N ARG A 18 11.47 7.22 -12.15
CA ARG A 18 11.23 5.95 -12.86
C ARG A 18 11.03 4.85 -11.82
N ALA A 19 9.79 4.69 -11.33
CA ALA A 19 9.52 3.80 -10.21
C ALA A 19 8.82 2.48 -10.52
N VAL A 20 9.40 1.41 -9.95
CA VAL A 20 8.72 0.15 -9.62
C VAL A 20 8.37 0.23 -8.15
N GLY A 21 7.08 0.29 -7.81
CA GLY A 21 6.61 0.47 -6.43
C GLY A 21 5.68 -0.64 -5.99
N LEU A 22 5.95 -1.26 -4.84
CA LEU A 22 4.98 -2.12 -4.15
C LEU A 22 4.18 -1.26 -3.19
N VAL A 23 2.88 -1.14 -3.43
CA VAL A 23 1.99 -0.31 -2.62
C VAL A 23 1.10 -1.20 -1.76
N SER A 24 1.28 -1.20 -0.44
CA SER A 24 0.47 -2.00 0.49
C SER A 24 -0.57 -1.15 1.21
N LYS A 25 -1.77 -1.71 1.41
CA LYS A 25 -2.77 -1.18 2.35
C LYS A 25 -2.32 -1.51 3.78
N SER A 26 -2.34 -0.53 4.69
CA SER A 26 -2.24 -0.80 6.14
C SER A 26 -3.56 -0.50 6.83
N GLU A 27 -4.17 -1.49 7.46
CA GLU A 27 -5.27 -1.29 8.41
C GLU A 27 -4.63 -0.90 9.75
N GLY A 28 -4.57 0.41 10.02
CA GLY A 28 -4.06 0.95 11.28
C GLY A 28 -4.96 2.09 11.75
N GLN A 29 -5.48 1.94 12.97
CA GLN A 29 -6.30 2.93 13.67
C GLN A 29 -5.49 4.22 13.88
N GLY A 30 -6.01 5.36 13.44
CA GLY A 30 -5.32 6.65 13.51
C GLY A 30 -6.30 7.81 13.30
N LEU A 31 -6.92 8.20 14.41
CA LEU A 31 -7.67 9.42 14.73
C LEU A 31 -8.34 10.22 13.59
N ALA A 32 -9.67 10.20 13.64
CA ALA A 32 -10.61 10.96 12.85
C ALA A 32 -10.48 12.47 13.08
N CYS A 33 -10.73 13.25 12.03
CA CYS A 33 -11.26 14.61 12.17
C CYS A 33 -12.15 14.96 10.97
N CYS A 34 -13.41 15.25 11.30
CA CYS A 34 -14.52 15.79 10.52
C CYS A 34 -15.29 14.86 9.56
N GLU A 35 -16.40 14.36 10.10
CA GLU A 35 -17.60 13.88 9.40
C GLU A 35 -18.25 14.98 8.54
N ARG A 36 -18.61 14.61 7.30
CA ARG A 36 -19.87 15.00 6.66
C ARG A 36 -20.17 14.04 5.49
N SER A 37 -21.15 13.19 5.75
CA SER A 37 -21.89 12.28 4.88
C SER A 37 -21.76 12.49 3.37
N ARG A 38 -21.20 11.51 2.65
CA ARG A 38 -21.46 11.29 1.21
C ARG A 38 -21.61 9.79 0.89
N PRO A 39 -22.68 9.39 0.18
CA PRO A 39 -23.00 7.98 -0.05
C PRO A 39 -22.28 7.49 -1.32
N ASN A 40 -21.00 7.10 -1.21
CA ASN A 40 -20.41 6.04 -2.04
C ASN A 40 -18.94 5.78 -1.64
N ILE A 41 -18.75 4.74 -0.82
CA ILE A 41 -17.53 3.95 -0.61
C ILE A 41 -16.29 4.79 -0.28
N ASP A 42 -16.19 5.18 0.98
CA ASP A 42 -14.97 5.74 1.54
C ASP A 42 -13.86 4.68 1.62
N PHE A 43 -12.82 4.83 0.82
CA PHE A 43 -11.55 4.15 1.04
C PHE A 43 -10.83 4.85 2.21
N HIS A 44 -11.27 4.62 3.45
CA HIS A 44 -10.59 5.11 4.66
C HIS A 44 -9.37 4.21 4.94
N GLY A 45 -8.27 4.47 4.24
CA GLY A 45 -7.04 3.70 4.39
C GLY A 45 -5.79 4.52 4.14
N THR A 46 -4.68 4.05 4.67
CA THR A 46 -3.36 4.60 4.37
C THR A 46 -2.70 3.72 3.30
N VAL A 47 -2.24 4.37 2.25
CA VAL A 47 -1.45 3.79 1.17
C VAL A 47 0.01 3.96 1.53
N ARG A 48 0.75 2.85 1.62
CA ARG A 48 2.19 2.83 1.90
C ARG A 48 2.96 2.29 0.73
N PHE A 49 4.12 2.86 0.45
CA PHE A 49 5.11 2.23 -0.44
C PHE A 49 5.94 1.28 0.43
N GLY A 50 5.81 -0.03 0.19
CA GLY A 50 6.64 -1.04 0.86
C GLY A 50 8.00 -1.20 0.21
N LEU A 51 8.07 -0.97 -1.11
CA LEU A 51 9.32 -0.99 -1.88
C LEU A 51 9.22 0.02 -3.01
N ALA A 52 10.31 0.72 -3.29
CA ALA A 52 10.44 1.54 -4.49
C ALA A 52 11.87 1.46 -5.05
N ARG A 53 11.98 1.51 -6.38
CA ARG A 53 13.24 1.80 -7.08
C ARG A 53 13.08 3.07 -7.87
N ASP A 54 14.13 3.88 -7.97
CA ASP A 54 14.19 5.03 -8.86
C ASP A 54 15.53 5.06 -9.58
N ASN A 55 15.54 5.23 -10.91
CA ASN A 55 16.77 5.25 -11.71
C ASN A 55 17.73 4.09 -11.38
N LYS A 56 17.19 2.88 -11.23
CA LYS A 56 17.88 1.64 -10.82
C LYS A 56 18.38 1.61 -9.35
N ARG A 57 18.25 2.69 -8.59
CA ARG A 57 18.56 2.78 -7.16
C ARG A 57 17.36 2.31 -6.33
N ARG A 58 17.59 1.58 -5.23
CA ARG A 58 16.55 1.32 -4.23
C ARG A 58 16.29 2.60 -3.42
N VAL A 59 15.03 2.96 -3.27
CA VAL A 59 14.59 4.08 -2.43
C VAL A 59 14.32 3.55 -1.03
N ASP A 60 14.82 4.26 -0.02
CA ASP A 60 14.39 4.06 1.35
C ASP A 60 13.04 4.76 1.56
N VAL A 61 11.97 4.00 1.39
CA VAL A 61 10.58 4.50 1.45
C VAL A 61 10.15 4.98 2.83
N GLU A 62 10.91 4.64 3.89
CA GLU A 62 10.61 5.05 5.26
C GLU A 62 11.24 6.40 5.59
N HIS A 63 12.44 6.66 5.08
CA HIS A 63 13.24 7.83 5.43
C HIS A 63 13.31 8.90 4.33
N GLU A 64 13.15 8.53 3.04
CA GLU A 64 13.21 9.50 1.95
C GLU A 64 11.93 10.36 1.85
N GLU A 65 12.13 11.69 1.80
CA GLU A 65 11.05 12.67 1.74
C GLU A 65 10.16 12.44 0.50
N GLY A 66 8.83 12.38 0.70
CA GLY A 66 7.85 12.14 -0.38
C GLY A 66 7.43 10.69 -0.60
N TRP A 67 8.05 9.72 0.09
CA TRP A 67 7.72 8.29 0.02
C TRP A 67 6.96 7.75 1.23
N GLY A 68 6.70 8.62 2.21
CA GLY A 68 5.96 8.27 3.40
C GLY A 68 4.49 7.86 3.13
N PRO A 69 3.83 7.26 4.14
CA PRO A 69 2.43 6.86 4.05
C PRO A 69 1.53 8.04 3.68
N ARG A 70 0.57 7.81 2.78
CA ARG A 70 -0.41 8.82 2.38
C ARG A 70 -1.84 8.33 2.58
N LYS A 71 -2.78 9.26 2.75
CA LYS A 71 -4.21 8.91 2.70
C LYS A 71 -4.55 8.37 1.31
N ALA A 72 -5.35 7.31 1.27
CA ALA A 72 -5.94 6.82 0.03
C ALA A 72 -6.79 7.93 -0.59
N GLY A 73 -6.60 8.14 -1.88
CA GLY A 73 -7.35 9.10 -2.68
C GLY A 73 -8.08 8.40 -3.82
N ARG A 74 -8.42 9.16 -4.86
CA ARG A 74 -8.98 8.64 -6.10
C ARG A 74 -7.93 8.62 -7.22
N GLY A 75 -6.79 7.98 -6.96
CA GLY A 75 -5.71 7.78 -7.94
C GLY A 75 -5.87 6.49 -8.77
N LEU A 76 -4.99 6.31 -9.76
CA LEU A 76 -4.94 5.08 -10.58
C LEU A 76 -4.61 3.84 -9.73
N THR A 77 -3.75 3.98 -8.72
CA THR A 77 -3.46 2.91 -7.77
C THR A 77 -4.73 2.49 -7.02
N GLU A 78 -5.50 3.44 -6.48
CA GLU A 78 -6.74 3.14 -5.77
C GLU A 78 -7.83 2.61 -6.71
N TYR A 79 -7.81 2.99 -7.98
CA TYR A 79 -8.65 2.35 -9.00
C TYR A 79 -8.33 0.86 -9.10
N VAL A 80 -7.06 0.49 -9.30
CA VAL A 80 -6.63 -0.92 -9.39
C VAL A 80 -7.01 -1.70 -8.11
N ILE A 81 -6.85 -1.09 -6.94
CA ILE A 81 -7.25 -1.73 -5.67
C ILE A 81 -8.77 -1.97 -5.63
N ARG A 82 -9.57 -0.99 -6.07
CA ARG A 82 -11.03 -1.06 -6.01
C ARG A 82 -11.61 -2.02 -7.04
N THR A 83 -11.09 -2.01 -8.26
CA THR A 83 -11.58 -2.87 -9.36
C THR A 83 -10.98 -4.27 -9.33
N ARG A 84 -9.83 -4.44 -8.66
CA ARG A 84 -9.04 -5.69 -8.64
C ARG A 84 -8.60 -6.12 -10.05
N GLN A 85 -8.45 -5.15 -10.95
CA GLN A 85 -8.07 -5.38 -12.34
C GLN A 85 -6.77 -4.63 -12.64
N SER A 86 -5.94 -5.22 -13.47
CA SER A 86 -4.79 -4.54 -14.05
C SER A 86 -5.25 -3.33 -14.85
N LEU A 87 -4.40 -2.29 -14.88
CA LEU A 87 -4.67 -1.09 -15.63
C LEU A 87 -3.40 -0.63 -16.36
N ARG A 88 -3.53 -0.47 -17.67
CA ARG A 88 -2.49 0.03 -18.56
C ARG A 88 -3.13 1.03 -19.54
N PRO A 89 -3.24 2.31 -19.15
CA PRO A 89 -3.90 3.29 -19.98
C PRO A 89 -3.03 3.64 -21.20
N SER A 90 -3.65 3.70 -22.38
CA SER A 90 -3.01 4.25 -23.59
C SER A 90 -2.78 5.76 -23.51
N ASP A 91 -3.56 6.46 -22.68
CA ASP A 91 -3.32 7.86 -22.31
C ASP A 91 -3.50 8.02 -20.79
N VAL A 92 -2.39 8.23 -20.10
CA VAL A 92 -2.36 8.39 -18.64
C VAL A 92 -3.04 9.67 -18.19
N LYS A 93 -2.91 10.78 -18.94
CA LYS A 93 -3.55 12.06 -18.59
C LYS A 93 -5.06 11.95 -18.71
N LEU A 94 -5.54 11.31 -19.77
CA LEU A 94 -6.96 11.04 -19.94
C LEU A 94 -7.48 10.10 -18.84
N ALA A 95 -6.69 9.09 -18.47
CA ALA A 95 -7.05 8.19 -17.37
C ALA A 95 -7.21 8.92 -16.02
N TYR A 96 -6.34 9.88 -15.69
CA TYR A 96 -6.57 10.73 -14.51
C TYR A 96 -7.84 11.59 -14.67
N LYS A 97 -8.09 12.19 -15.83
CA LYS A 97 -9.32 12.99 -16.01
C LYS A 97 -10.61 12.18 -15.89
N THR A 98 -10.60 10.92 -16.31
CA THR A 98 -11.81 10.09 -16.47
C THR A 98 -12.01 9.09 -15.33
N ILE A 99 -10.92 8.46 -14.87
CA ILE A 99 -10.95 7.32 -13.96
C ILE A 99 -10.38 7.69 -12.57
N ALA A 100 -9.36 8.55 -12.52
CA ALA A 100 -8.61 8.85 -11.31
C ALA A 100 -8.47 10.37 -11.05
N GLN A 101 -9.34 10.93 -10.22
CA GLN A 101 -9.42 12.38 -9.98
C GLN A 101 -8.24 12.97 -9.20
N ASP A 102 -7.41 12.14 -8.55
CA ASP A 102 -6.30 12.59 -7.71
C ASP A 102 -4.95 12.06 -8.23
N TYR A 103 -3.94 12.91 -8.25
CA TYR A 103 -2.56 12.52 -8.52
C TYR A 103 -1.56 13.32 -7.67
N ILE A 104 -0.45 12.68 -7.32
CA ILE A 104 0.63 13.29 -6.52
C ILE A 104 1.87 13.43 -7.40
N GLY A 105 2.34 14.67 -7.58
CA GLY A 105 3.54 15.00 -8.34
C GLY A 105 3.28 15.30 -9.83
N LYS A 106 4.24 14.97 -10.70
CA LYS A 106 4.09 15.09 -12.16
C LYS A 106 3.46 13.84 -12.79
N ILE A 107 2.36 14.00 -13.52
CA ILE A 107 1.67 12.88 -14.20
C ILE A 107 2.68 12.19 -15.13
N PRO A 108 2.89 10.86 -14.99
CA PRO A 108 3.85 10.16 -15.83
C PRO A 108 3.32 10.04 -17.26
N LYS A 109 4.22 9.86 -18.22
CA LYS A 109 3.86 9.67 -19.63
C LYS A 109 3.36 8.25 -19.91
N SER A 110 3.88 7.26 -19.20
CA SER A 110 3.38 5.88 -19.21
C SER A 110 3.18 5.37 -17.80
N TRP A 111 2.14 4.58 -17.59
CA TRP A 111 1.80 3.98 -16.31
C TRP A 111 1.18 2.60 -16.51
N MET A 112 1.58 1.63 -15.69
CA MET A 112 0.94 0.33 -15.60
C MET A 112 0.86 -0.07 -14.13
N GLY A 113 -0.27 -0.63 -13.71
CA GLY A 113 -0.44 -1.17 -12.37
C GLY A 113 -1.17 -2.50 -12.39
N VAL A 114 -0.68 -3.46 -11.63
CA VAL A 114 -1.30 -4.79 -11.46
C VAL A 114 -1.55 -5.07 -9.98
N PRO A 115 -2.68 -5.68 -9.61
CA PRO A 115 -2.99 -6.00 -8.23
C PRO A 115 -2.24 -7.25 -7.75
N MET A 116 -1.76 -7.21 -6.51
CA MET A 116 -1.28 -8.38 -5.76
C MET A 116 -2.46 -9.02 -5.03
N MET A 117 -2.90 -10.18 -5.51
CA MET A 117 -4.14 -10.83 -5.06
C MET A 117 -3.87 -11.97 -4.08
N ALA A 118 -4.61 -12.02 -2.98
CA ALA A 118 -4.73 -13.18 -2.10
C ALA A 118 -6.21 -13.54 -1.97
N GLY A 119 -6.64 -14.55 -2.74
CA GLY A 119 -8.06 -14.80 -2.97
C GLY A 119 -8.76 -13.56 -3.51
N ASN A 120 -9.80 -13.09 -2.83
CA ASN A 120 -10.56 -11.89 -3.22
C ASN A 120 -10.03 -10.57 -2.61
N LYS A 121 -8.92 -10.62 -1.86
CA LYS A 121 -8.32 -9.46 -1.21
C LYS A 121 -7.11 -8.96 -1.99
N VAL A 122 -7.04 -7.65 -2.18
CA VAL A 122 -5.85 -6.98 -2.72
C VAL A 122 -4.88 -6.72 -1.57
N LEU A 123 -3.72 -7.38 -1.58
CA LEU A 123 -2.65 -7.14 -0.61
C LEU A 123 -1.88 -5.85 -0.93
N GLY A 124 -1.82 -5.49 -2.21
CA GLY A 124 -1.20 -4.28 -2.69
C GLY A 124 -1.23 -4.15 -4.22
N VAL A 125 -0.49 -3.18 -4.76
CA VAL A 125 -0.36 -2.94 -6.20
C VAL A 125 1.11 -2.83 -6.57
N VAL A 126 1.50 -3.49 -7.66
CA VAL A 126 2.81 -3.27 -8.29
C VAL A 126 2.61 -2.28 -9.43
N VAL A 127 3.35 -1.18 -9.41
CA VAL A 127 3.23 -0.10 -10.40
C VAL A 127 4.55 0.08 -11.15
N LEU A 128 4.47 0.21 -12.48
CA LEU A 128 5.52 0.73 -13.35
C LEU A 128 5.14 2.11 -13.86
N ARG A 129 6.07 3.06 -13.86
CA ARG A 129 5.87 4.40 -14.42
C ARG A 129 7.08 4.89 -15.23
N ASN A 130 6.81 5.60 -16.32
CA ASN A 130 7.82 6.25 -17.15
C ASN A 130 7.47 7.72 -17.35
N ASP A 131 8.40 8.62 -17.04
CA ASP A 131 8.20 10.08 -17.12
C ASP A 131 8.66 10.67 -18.48
N GLU A 132 9.37 9.88 -19.30
CA GLU A 132 10.06 10.35 -20.52
C GLU A 132 9.34 9.95 -21.81
N TYR A 133 8.81 8.72 -21.86
CA TYR A 133 8.19 8.14 -23.05
C TYR A 133 6.74 7.72 -22.78
N GLU A 134 5.90 7.90 -23.80
CA GLU A 134 4.50 7.46 -23.82
C GLU A 134 4.40 6.06 -24.41
N ASN A 135 3.37 5.29 -24.03
CA ASN A 135 3.07 3.95 -24.54
C ASN A 135 4.26 2.97 -24.48
N VAL A 136 5.05 3.05 -23.40
CA VAL A 136 6.25 2.19 -23.22
C VAL A 136 5.89 0.74 -22.92
N TYR A 137 4.69 0.51 -22.37
CA TYR A 137 4.30 -0.79 -21.87
C TYR A 137 3.24 -1.46 -22.74
N ASP A 138 3.48 -2.72 -23.07
CA ASP A 138 2.56 -3.54 -23.85
C ASP A 138 1.88 -4.63 -23.00
N LYS A 139 1.27 -5.61 -23.69
CA LYS A 139 0.55 -6.71 -23.05
C LYS A 139 1.50 -7.74 -22.45
N ASP A 140 2.66 -7.96 -23.05
CA ASP A 140 3.65 -8.92 -22.57
C ASP A 140 4.28 -8.40 -21.28
N ASP A 141 4.57 -7.09 -21.21
CA ASP A 141 4.99 -6.43 -19.96
C ASP A 141 3.94 -6.60 -18.85
N GLU A 142 2.66 -6.50 -19.18
CA GLU A 142 1.55 -6.67 -18.23
C GLU A 142 1.49 -8.10 -17.69
N ASP A 143 1.68 -9.11 -18.54
CA ASP A 143 1.69 -10.52 -18.15
C ASP A 143 2.89 -10.88 -17.27
N VAL A 144 4.07 -10.34 -17.59
CA VAL A 144 5.25 -10.48 -16.74
C VAL A 144 5.01 -9.81 -15.39
N LEU A 145 4.49 -8.58 -15.37
CA LEU A 145 4.23 -7.86 -14.12
C LEU A 145 3.17 -8.56 -13.27
N GLN A 146 2.12 -9.10 -13.90
CA GLN A 146 1.07 -9.87 -13.22
C GLN A 146 1.62 -11.15 -12.60
N THR A 147 2.57 -11.81 -13.26
CA THR A 147 3.27 -12.99 -12.71
C THR A 147 4.08 -12.61 -11.48
N ILE A 148 4.86 -11.51 -11.55
CA ILE A 148 5.64 -10.99 -10.42
C ILE A 148 4.72 -10.60 -9.25
N ALA A 149 3.61 -9.92 -9.53
CA ALA A 149 2.63 -9.52 -8.52
C ALA A 149 1.97 -10.72 -7.83
N SER A 150 1.68 -11.79 -8.58
CA SER A 150 1.12 -13.02 -8.04
C SER A 150 2.10 -13.72 -7.09
N GLN A 151 3.36 -13.86 -7.49
CA GLN A 151 4.40 -14.45 -6.63
C GLN A 151 4.66 -13.59 -5.38
N SER A 152 4.69 -12.27 -5.55
CA SER A 152 4.85 -11.33 -4.44
C SER A 152 3.70 -11.41 -3.44
N ALA A 153 2.47 -11.59 -3.93
CA ALA A 153 1.29 -11.77 -3.08
C ALA A 153 1.39 -13.05 -2.23
N ILE A 154 1.81 -14.17 -2.84
CA ILE A 154 2.02 -15.44 -2.14
C ILE A 154 3.07 -15.27 -1.04
N ALA A 155 4.23 -14.70 -1.38
CA ALA A 155 5.31 -14.50 -0.41
C ALA A 155 4.88 -13.61 0.75
N LEU A 156 4.16 -12.51 0.47
CA LEU A 156 3.65 -11.60 1.50
C LEU A 156 2.58 -12.27 2.38
N GLN A 157 1.71 -13.10 1.79
CA GLN A 157 0.71 -13.86 2.53
C GLN A 157 1.37 -14.89 3.47
N ASN A 158 2.39 -15.59 2.99
CA ASN A 158 3.15 -16.55 3.80
C ASN A 158 3.87 -15.87 4.96
N ALA A 159 4.55 -14.74 4.71
CA ALA A 159 5.21 -13.98 5.77
C ALA A 159 4.23 -13.56 6.88
N ARG A 160 3.01 -13.11 6.51
CA ARG A 160 1.97 -12.76 7.49
C ARG A 160 1.49 -13.96 8.29
N LEU A 161 1.32 -15.12 7.65
CA LEU A 161 0.90 -16.35 8.34
C LEU A 161 1.97 -16.82 9.33
N VAL A 162 3.25 -16.75 8.95
CA VAL A 162 4.37 -17.08 9.84
C VAL A 162 4.39 -16.13 11.04
N GLN A 163 4.27 -14.82 10.84
CA GLN A 163 4.22 -13.85 11.93
C GLN A 163 3.04 -14.08 12.89
N GLN A 164 1.87 -14.42 12.35
CA GLN A 164 0.70 -14.76 13.16
C GLN A 164 0.93 -16.02 13.99
N LEU A 165 1.59 -17.03 13.42
CA LEU A 165 1.93 -18.26 14.13
C LEU A 165 2.91 -17.98 15.26
N GLU A 166 3.97 -17.22 15.00
CA GLU A 166 4.96 -16.82 16.01
C GLU A 166 4.31 -16.05 17.17
N GLN A 167 3.40 -15.12 16.88
CA GLN A 167 2.66 -14.39 17.90
C GLN A 167 1.78 -15.30 18.75
N ARG A 168 1.13 -16.31 18.13
CA ARG A 168 0.32 -17.30 18.87
C ARG A 168 1.17 -18.20 19.76
N VAL A 169 2.35 -18.60 19.30
CA VAL A 169 3.29 -19.38 20.12
C VAL A 169 3.71 -18.56 21.34
N GLN A 170 4.10 -17.30 21.15
CA GLN A 170 4.45 -16.40 22.26
C GLN A 170 3.30 -16.22 23.26
N GLU A 171 2.07 -16.01 22.78
CA GLU A 171 0.89 -15.90 23.66
C GLU A 171 0.69 -17.15 24.52
N LEU A 172 0.86 -18.34 23.92
CA LEU A 172 0.71 -19.62 24.64
C LEU A 172 1.84 -19.85 25.64
N ASP A 173 3.09 -19.52 25.29
CA ASP A 173 4.23 -19.63 26.18
C ASP A 173 4.05 -18.73 27.41
N THR A 174 3.65 -17.47 27.21
CA THR A 174 3.35 -16.56 28.33
C THR A 174 2.22 -17.10 29.22
N LEU A 175 1.13 -17.60 28.64
CA LEU A 175 0.03 -18.18 29.44
C LEU A 175 0.48 -19.40 30.25
N ARG A 176 1.36 -20.22 29.67
CA ARG A 176 1.93 -21.39 30.35
C ARG A 176 2.80 -20.97 31.54
N GLU A 177 3.68 -19.99 31.37
CA GLU A 177 4.53 -19.46 32.45
C GLU A 177 3.68 -18.95 33.63
N LEU A 178 2.66 -18.15 33.36
CA LEU A 178 1.73 -17.69 34.42
C LEU A 178 1.00 -18.84 35.11
N ALA A 179 0.59 -19.87 34.36
CA ALA A 179 -0.08 -21.04 34.95
C ALA A 179 0.86 -21.84 35.87
N GLU A 180 2.14 -21.96 35.49
CA GLU A 180 3.18 -22.59 36.31
C GLU A 180 3.42 -21.78 37.60
N GLU A 181 3.57 -20.44 37.52
CA GLU A 181 3.72 -19.57 38.70
C GLU A 181 2.54 -19.65 39.67
N LEU A 182 1.31 -19.62 39.15
CA LEU A 182 0.10 -19.76 39.96
C LEU A 182 0.02 -21.13 40.64
N SER A 183 0.41 -22.19 39.94
CA SER A 183 0.43 -23.54 40.51
C SER A 183 1.43 -23.65 41.68
N GLU A 184 2.58 -22.97 41.58
CA GLU A 184 3.59 -22.92 42.63
C GLU A 184 3.11 -22.11 43.85
N SER A 185 2.41 -20.99 43.62
CA SER A 185 1.81 -20.17 44.69
C SER A 185 0.70 -20.89 45.47
N THR A 186 -0.10 -21.74 44.82
CA THR A 186 -1.20 -22.46 45.51
C THR A 186 -0.72 -23.54 46.49
N LEU A 187 0.56 -23.93 46.46
CA LEU A 187 1.12 -24.91 47.39
C LEU A 187 1.50 -24.33 48.77
N LEU A 188 1.49 -23.00 48.94
CA LEU A 188 1.87 -22.34 50.21
C LEU A 188 0.69 -22.01 51.14
N ASP A 189 -0.57 -22.13 50.69
CA ASP A 189 -1.77 -21.72 51.45
C ASP A 189 -2.57 -22.88 52.09
N VAL A 190 -2.08 -24.13 52.03
CA VAL A 190 -2.81 -25.33 52.53
C VAL A 190 -2.13 -26.02 53.73
N ALA A 191 -1.19 -25.37 54.43
CA ALA A 191 -0.53 -25.92 55.63
C ALA A 191 -0.88 -25.12 56.90
#